data_AF-A0A2P2I9R1-F1
#
_entry.id   AF-A0A2P2I9R1-F1
#
_cell.length_a   1.000
_cell.length_b   1.000
_cell.length_c   1.000
_cell.angle_alpha   90.00
_cell.angle_beta   90.00
_cell.angle_gamma   90.00
#
_symmetry.space_group_name_H-M   'P 1'
#
loop_
_entity.id
_entity.type
_entity.pdbx_description
1 polymer ?
#
loop_
_entity_poly.entity_id
_entity_poly.type
_entity_poly.pdbx_seq_one_letter_code
_entity_poly.pdbx_strand_id
1 'polypeptide(L)'
;REVLTDDFKISEDKNLRGVDPQSVRSLNGVRVTDMILDLVPNQEVFRTALHFLKLWARRRIIYSNVIGFLGGVSYAILVARICQLYPNSDSSMIVRSFFRFYSSWRFPMPITLNKIVVDNPLGFTVWERHANFYDRMPIITPAYPAMNSTHNVSISTLRVILAELKRANEICKPQIITEDIWRELITESDFFKSHKNFIQVRCSSMSADHQQIWCGWIESRLRRLVMALEDAAFLEAVPFPRSFRHKTASGEICNSFFVAMDIKLPKTGLKPQINISRAVEQFLSFANKPWDQRTEDMEINLNHITQSHLPDFVYKDGKRPTKQKKKK
;
A
#
# COMPACT_ATOMS: atom_id res chain seq x y z
N ARG A 1 -28.61 18.28 28.16
CA ARG A 1 -27.60 18.40 27.07
C ARG A 1 -26.29 17.93 27.68
N GLU A 2 -25.75 16.82 27.21
CA GLU A 2 -24.39 16.41 27.59
C GLU A 2 -23.42 17.35 26.87
N VAL A 3 -22.47 17.91 27.60
CA VAL A 3 -21.45 18.83 27.08
C VAL A 3 -20.12 18.08 27.13
N LEU A 4 -19.36 18.12 26.04
CA LEU A 4 -18.00 17.58 26.04
C LEU A 4 -17.12 18.45 26.92
N THR A 5 -16.54 17.85 27.94
CA THR A 5 -15.62 18.48 28.88
C THR A 5 -14.17 18.23 28.47
N ASP A 6 -13.23 19.04 28.98
CA ASP A 6 -11.81 18.94 28.63
C ASP A 6 -11.18 17.59 29.07
N ASP A 7 -11.79 16.89 30.03
CA ASP A 7 -11.38 15.56 30.50
C ASP A 7 -11.99 14.41 29.67
N PHE A 8 -12.74 14.70 28.60
CA PHE A 8 -13.32 13.67 27.74
C PHE A 8 -12.23 12.83 27.05
N LYS A 9 -12.19 11.54 27.38
CA LYS A 9 -11.25 10.57 26.79
C LYS A 9 -11.92 9.76 25.68
N ILE A 10 -11.67 10.16 24.43
CA ILE A 10 -12.20 9.41 23.28
C ILE A 10 -11.71 7.96 23.22
N SER A 11 -10.59 7.63 23.88
CA SER A 11 -10.03 6.27 23.97
C SER A 11 -10.92 5.26 24.71
N GLU A 12 -11.86 5.72 25.56
CA GLU A 12 -12.74 4.83 26.32
C GLU A 12 -13.88 4.27 25.45
N ASP A 13 -14.03 2.95 25.41
CA ASP A 13 -15.06 2.27 24.58
C ASP A 13 -16.48 2.74 24.87
N LYS A 14 -16.80 3.06 26.13
CA LYS A 14 -18.14 3.52 26.54
C LYS A 14 -18.61 4.75 25.77
N ASN A 15 -17.68 5.56 25.27
CA ASN A 15 -17.96 6.78 24.50
C ASN A 15 -18.36 6.48 23.04
N LEU A 16 -18.37 5.20 22.63
CA LEU A 16 -18.95 4.76 21.37
C LEU A 16 -20.42 4.33 21.48
N ARG A 17 -21.02 4.38 22.68
CA ARG A 17 -22.43 3.99 22.89
C ARG A 17 -23.36 4.88 22.08
N GLY A 18 -24.21 4.28 21.26
CA GLY A 18 -25.19 4.99 20.44
C GLY A 18 -24.59 5.74 19.24
N VAL A 19 -23.28 5.62 19.00
CA VAL A 19 -22.61 6.23 17.86
C VAL A 19 -22.81 5.36 16.62
N ASP A 20 -23.15 5.99 15.50
CA ASP A 20 -23.36 5.26 14.24
C ASP A 20 -22.03 4.67 13.69
N PRO A 21 -22.09 3.59 12.87
CA PRO A 21 -20.88 2.93 12.38
C PRO A 21 -19.92 3.82 11.57
N GLN A 22 -20.40 4.86 10.88
CA GLN A 22 -19.54 5.77 10.13
C GLN A 22 -18.78 6.69 11.08
N SER A 23 -19.46 7.25 12.08
CA SER A 23 -18.83 8.06 13.12
C SER A 23 -17.84 7.25 13.96
N VAL A 24 -18.13 5.99 14.30
CA VAL A 24 -17.17 5.10 14.98
C VAL A 24 -15.89 4.93 14.16
N ARG A 25 -15.98 4.75 12.84
CA ARG A 25 -14.79 4.67 11.97
C ARG A 25 -13.98 5.96 12.01
N SER A 26 -14.63 7.12 12.02
CA SER A 26 -13.97 8.42 12.13
C SER A 26 -13.25 8.58 13.48
N LEU A 27 -13.91 8.23 14.58
CA LEU A 27 -13.35 8.29 15.94
C LEU A 27 -12.21 7.30 16.14
N ASN A 28 -12.25 6.14 15.48
CA ASN A 28 -11.18 5.14 15.58
C ASN A 28 -9.83 5.65 15.08
N GLY A 29 -9.77 6.68 14.23
CA GLY A 29 -8.50 7.27 13.79
C GLY A 29 -7.65 7.79 14.95
N VAL A 30 -8.25 8.58 15.84
CA VAL A 30 -7.57 9.12 17.03
C VAL A 30 -7.37 8.02 18.08
N ARG A 31 -8.39 7.22 18.36
CA ARG A 31 -8.33 6.11 19.35
C ARG A 31 -7.20 5.12 19.06
N VAL A 32 -7.01 4.76 17.79
CA VAL A 32 -5.91 3.87 17.38
C VAL A 32 -4.55 4.53 17.56
N THR A 33 -4.43 5.81 17.25
CA THR A 33 -3.17 6.54 17.37
C THR A 33 -2.74 6.65 18.83
N ASP A 34 -3.64 7.06 19.71
CA ASP A 34 -3.38 7.19 21.14
C ASP A 34 -3.02 5.83 21.75
N MET A 35 -3.81 4.80 21.42
CA MET A 35 -3.56 3.46 21.93
C MET A 35 -2.23 2.86 21.44
N ILE A 36 -1.77 3.18 20.22
CA ILE A 36 -0.43 2.76 19.76
C ILE A 36 0.65 3.42 20.63
N LEU A 37 0.50 4.70 20.98
CA LEU A 37 1.46 5.43 21.81
C LEU A 37 1.50 4.91 23.26
N ASP A 38 0.36 4.47 23.79
CA ASP A 38 0.26 3.85 25.11
C ASP A 38 0.85 2.44 25.15
N LEU A 39 0.84 1.73 24.02
CA LEU A 39 1.30 0.34 23.91
C LEU A 39 2.79 0.19 23.59
N VAL A 40 3.50 1.29 23.32
CA VAL A 40 4.96 1.26 23.08
C VAL A 40 5.75 1.65 24.32
N PRO A 41 6.86 0.95 24.63
CA PRO A 41 7.65 1.20 25.84
C PRO A 41 8.43 2.52 25.78
N ASN A 42 8.85 2.95 24.58
CA ASN A 42 9.55 4.21 24.36
C ASN A 42 9.02 4.88 23.08
N GLN A 43 8.32 6.01 23.25
CA GLN A 43 7.69 6.72 22.15
C GLN A 43 8.70 7.41 21.22
N GLU A 44 9.85 7.86 21.71
CA GLU A 44 10.88 8.51 20.89
C GLU A 44 11.56 7.51 19.97
N VAL A 45 11.93 6.35 20.51
CA VAL A 45 12.49 5.23 19.74
C VAL A 45 11.51 4.78 18.65
N PHE A 46 10.22 4.62 19.03
CA PHE A 46 9.14 4.29 18.12
C PHE A 46 8.99 5.31 16.98
N ARG A 47 8.92 6.61 17.30
CA ARG A 47 8.76 7.68 16.31
C ARG A 47 9.91 7.70 15.32
N THR A 48 11.15 7.60 15.80
CA THR A 48 12.36 7.59 14.96
C THR A 48 12.38 6.39 14.03
N ALA A 49 12.11 5.18 14.54
CA ALA A 49 12.04 3.96 13.72
C ALA A 49 10.90 4.03 12.69
N LEU A 50 9.72 4.51 13.09
CA LEU A 50 8.57 4.66 12.21
C LEU A 50 8.83 5.68 11.09
N HIS A 51 9.47 6.81 11.39
CA HIS A 51 9.85 7.80 10.39
C HIS A 51 10.78 7.19 9.33
N PHE A 52 11.82 6.49 9.76
CA PHE A 52 12.74 5.81 8.86
C PHE A 52 12.01 4.77 7.99
N LEU A 53 11.19 3.91 8.59
CA LEU A 53 10.49 2.85 7.85
C LEU A 53 9.43 3.39 6.88
N LYS A 54 8.79 4.53 7.18
CA LYS A 54 7.92 5.21 6.22
C LYS A 54 8.70 5.80 5.05
N LEU A 55 9.91 6.34 5.30
CA LEU A 55 10.80 6.80 4.23
C LEU A 55 11.24 5.63 3.34
N TRP A 56 11.72 4.55 3.95
CA TRP A 56 12.08 3.30 3.26
C TRP A 56 10.92 2.81 2.38
N ALA A 57 9.73 2.65 2.94
CA ALA A 57 8.56 2.16 2.21
C ALA A 57 8.19 3.04 1.01
N ARG A 58 8.29 4.37 1.13
CA ARG A 58 8.02 5.30 0.04
C ARG A 58 9.08 5.23 -1.07
N ARG A 59 10.36 5.08 -0.70
CA ARG A 59 11.48 4.93 -1.65
C ARG A 59 11.43 3.59 -2.38
N ARG A 60 10.98 2.55 -1.68
CA ARG A 60 10.77 1.19 -2.20
C ARG A 60 9.37 0.96 -2.77
N ILE A 61 8.58 2.02 -2.94
CA ILE A 61 7.25 2.04 -3.59
C ILE A 61 6.22 1.05 -3.03
N ILE A 62 6.30 0.74 -1.72
CA ILE A 62 5.38 -0.14 -0.98
C ILE A 62 4.58 0.63 0.09
N TYR A 63 4.23 1.88 -0.23
CA TYR A 63 3.45 2.78 0.63
C TYR A 63 2.26 3.37 -0.14
N SER A 64 1.08 2.75 -0.02
CA SER A 64 -0.22 3.25 -0.49
C SER A 64 -1.32 2.22 -0.19
N ASN A 65 -2.18 2.50 0.79
CA ASN A 65 -3.30 1.59 1.11
C ASN A 65 -4.32 1.46 -0.02
N VAL A 66 -4.51 2.53 -0.80
CA VAL A 66 -5.51 2.60 -1.87
C VAL A 66 -5.22 1.58 -2.97
N ILE A 67 -3.95 1.45 -3.36
CA ILE A 67 -3.53 0.49 -4.40
C ILE A 67 -3.10 -0.88 -3.85
N GLY A 68 -3.32 -1.14 -2.56
CA GLY A 68 -3.09 -2.44 -1.94
C GLY A 68 -1.72 -2.66 -1.30
N PHE A 69 -0.94 -1.62 -1.04
CA PHE A 69 0.21 -1.68 -0.14
C PHE A 69 -0.15 -1.23 1.28
N LEU A 70 0.84 -1.06 2.15
CA LEU A 70 0.62 -0.64 3.53
C LEU A 70 0.40 0.88 3.62
N GLY A 71 -0.48 1.28 4.53
CA GLY A 71 -0.70 2.67 4.91
C GLY A 71 0.11 3.09 6.14
N GLY A 72 -0.05 4.35 6.55
CA GLY A 72 0.68 4.91 7.70
C GLY A 72 0.39 4.17 9.01
N VAL A 73 -0.88 3.88 9.29
CA VAL A 73 -1.29 3.15 10.50
C VAL A 73 -0.79 1.70 10.50
N SER A 74 -0.77 1.03 9.34
CA SER A 74 -0.26 -0.34 9.22
C SER A 74 1.22 -0.39 9.58
N TYR A 75 2.04 0.55 9.07
CA TYR A 75 3.44 0.67 9.48
C TYR A 75 3.59 1.01 10.97
N ALA A 76 2.75 1.89 11.51
CA ALA A 76 2.77 2.22 12.94
C ALA A 76 2.53 0.99 13.81
N ILE A 77 1.52 0.16 13.48
CA ILE A 77 1.23 -1.08 14.19
C ILE A 77 2.40 -2.06 14.09
N LEU A 78 2.96 -2.26 12.89
CA LEU A 78 4.10 -3.16 12.72
C LEU A 78 5.33 -2.71 13.54
N VAL A 79 5.65 -1.41 13.54
CA VAL A 79 6.79 -0.89 14.32
C VAL A 79 6.53 -0.97 15.82
N ALA A 80 5.31 -0.64 16.26
CA ALA A 80 4.92 -0.75 17.66
C ALA A 80 5.06 -2.19 18.17
N ARG A 81 4.69 -3.18 17.35
CA ARG A 81 4.84 -4.59 17.70
C ARG A 81 6.30 -4.98 17.93
N ILE A 82 7.22 -4.46 17.10
CA ILE A 82 8.66 -4.70 17.31
C ILE A 82 9.15 -3.99 18.57
N CYS A 83 8.67 -2.78 18.87
CA CYS A 83 9.00 -2.09 20.11
C CYS A 83 8.55 -2.89 21.35
N GLN A 84 7.37 -3.53 21.32
CA GLN A 84 6.91 -4.42 22.40
C GLN A 84 7.82 -5.65 22.60
N LEU A 85 8.36 -6.20 21.51
CA LEU A 85 9.25 -7.37 21.57
C LEU A 85 10.66 -7.00 22.05
N TYR A 86 11.08 -5.75 21.88
CA TYR A 86 12.43 -5.27 22.19
C TYR A 86 12.38 -3.93 22.95
N PRO A 87 11.87 -3.92 24.21
CA PRO A 87 11.52 -2.68 24.91
C PRO A 87 12.68 -1.75 25.23
N ASN A 88 13.90 -2.30 25.35
CA ASN A 88 15.11 -1.56 25.72
C ASN A 88 16.04 -1.29 24.53
N SER A 89 15.58 -1.57 23.30
CA SER A 89 16.40 -1.39 22.09
C SER A 89 16.31 0.03 21.55
N ASP A 90 17.41 0.51 20.96
CA ASP A 90 17.43 1.77 20.22
C ASP A 90 16.72 1.64 18.85
N SER A 91 16.48 2.77 18.18
CA SER A 91 15.77 2.82 16.90
C SER A 91 16.45 2.03 15.78
N SER A 92 17.78 1.96 15.75
CA SER A 92 18.53 1.19 14.75
C SER A 92 18.24 -0.31 14.91
N MET A 93 18.31 -0.80 16.15
CA MET A 93 17.98 -2.18 16.48
C MET A 93 16.51 -2.50 16.18
N ILE A 94 15.57 -1.59 16.46
CA ILE A 94 14.15 -1.76 16.09
C ILE A 94 13.98 -1.92 14.58
N VAL A 95 14.63 -1.08 13.77
CA VAL A 95 14.53 -1.17 12.30
C VAL A 95 15.11 -2.48 11.77
N ARG A 96 16.27 -2.92 12.29
CA ARG A 96 16.87 -4.21 11.92
C ARG A 96 15.96 -5.38 12.30
N SER A 97 15.46 -5.36 13.53
CA SER A 97 14.53 -6.38 14.05
C SER A 97 13.22 -6.41 13.26
N PHE A 98 12.73 -5.27 12.78
CA PHE A 98 11.56 -5.19 11.91
C PHE A 98 11.76 -6.01 10.63
N PHE A 99 12.86 -5.79 9.90
CA PHE A 99 13.11 -6.53 8.65
C PHE A 99 13.32 -8.02 8.90
N ARG A 100 14.10 -8.38 9.92
CA ARG A 100 14.32 -9.77 10.29
C ARG A 100 13.02 -10.48 10.68
N PHE A 101 12.22 -9.86 11.56
CA PHE A 101 10.99 -10.44 12.05
C PHE A 101 9.97 -10.63 10.92
N TYR A 102 9.66 -9.57 10.17
CA TYR A 102 8.61 -9.63 9.15
C TYR A 102 9.01 -10.34 7.85
N SER A 103 10.31 -10.46 7.55
CA SER A 103 10.76 -11.31 6.42
C SER A 103 10.56 -12.81 6.68
N SER A 104 10.45 -13.21 7.95
CA SER A 104 10.22 -14.60 8.37
C SER A 104 8.79 -14.88 8.85
N TRP A 105 7.96 -13.84 8.98
CA TRP A 105 6.60 -13.96 9.48
C TRP A 105 5.72 -14.75 8.51
N ARG A 106 4.98 -15.73 9.05
CA ARG A 106 4.11 -16.62 8.26
C ARG A 106 2.73 -16.00 8.08
N PHE A 107 2.58 -15.07 7.14
CA PHE A 107 1.25 -14.60 6.73
C PHE A 107 0.39 -15.76 6.17
N PRO A 108 -0.93 -15.79 6.41
CA PRO A 108 -1.78 -14.73 6.92
C PRO A 108 -1.96 -14.73 8.44
N MET A 109 -0.94 -15.12 9.24
CA MET A 109 -1.03 -14.88 10.67
C MET A 109 -1.16 -13.39 11.01
N PRO A 110 -2.15 -12.99 11.84
CA PRO A 110 -2.40 -11.59 12.11
C PRO A 110 -1.31 -11.00 13.00
N ILE A 111 -1.03 -9.73 12.80
CA ILE A 111 -0.26 -8.90 13.73
C ILE A 111 -1.24 -8.12 14.60
N THR A 112 -1.12 -8.29 15.92
CA THR A 112 -1.89 -7.57 16.94
C THR A 112 -0.94 -6.94 17.97
N LEU A 113 -1.34 -5.81 18.56
CA LEU A 113 -0.60 -5.16 19.66
C LEU A 113 -1.15 -5.54 21.04
N ASN A 114 -2.42 -5.93 21.10
CA ASN A 114 -3.15 -6.30 22.30
C ASN A 114 -4.15 -7.43 22.00
N LYS A 115 -4.88 -7.87 23.01
CA LYS A 115 -5.96 -8.86 22.85
C LYS A 115 -7.13 -8.21 22.10
N ILE A 116 -7.63 -8.89 21.08
CA ILE A 116 -8.84 -8.48 20.36
C ILE A 116 -10.04 -8.77 21.27
N VAL A 117 -10.86 -7.74 21.52
CA VAL A 117 -12.10 -7.85 22.30
C VAL A 117 -13.25 -8.05 21.32
N VAL A 118 -13.79 -9.27 21.26
CA VAL A 118 -14.93 -9.65 20.39
C VAL A 118 -16.25 -9.49 21.15
N ASP A 119 -16.31 -9.99 22.40
CA ASP A 119 -17.51 -9.93 23.24
C ASP A 119 -17.63 -8.58 23.96
N ASN A 120 -17.96 -7.53 23.21
CA ASN A 120 -18.19 -6.20 23.75
C ASN A 120 -19.70 -5.85 23.76
N PRO A 121 -20.26 -5.35 24.88
CA PRO A 121 -21.69 -4.99 24.98
C PRO A 121 -22.19 -3.99 23.93
N LEU A 122 -21.28 -3.26 23.27
CA LEU A 122 -21.61 -2.29 22.23
C LEU A 122 -21.95 -2.94 20.88
N GLY A 123 -21.62 -4.22 20.68
CA GLY A 123 -22.10 -5.01 19.53
C GLY A 123 -21.60 -4.57 18.15
N PHE A 124 -20.49 -3.82 18.05
CA PHE A 124 -19.90 -3.48 16.76
C PHE A 124 -19.21 -4.69 16.15
N THR A 125 -19.19 -4.76 14.81
CA THR A 125 -18.45 -5.82 14.09
C THR A 125 -16.95 -5.68 14.35
N VAL A 126 -16.34 -6.75 14.86
CA VAL A 126 -14.91 -6.86 15.12
C VAL A 126 -14.27 -7.80 14.11
N TRP A 127 -13.05 -7.52 13.71
CA TRP A 127 -12.29 -8.42 12.85
C TRP A 127 -12.03 -9.75 13.56
N GLU A 128 -12.41 -10.83 12.88
CA GLU A 128 -12.12 -12.20 13.30
C GLU A 128 -11.48 -12.97 12.15
N ARG A 129 -10.47 -13.78 12.47
CA ARG A 129 -9.71 -14.55 11.48
C ARG A 129 -10.59 -15.49 10.66
N HIS A 130 -11.52 -16.21 11.30
CA HIS A 130 -12.36 -17.21 10.65
C HIS A 130 -13.32 -16.60 9.62
N ALA A 131 -13.81 -15.38 9.90
CA ALA A 131 -14.69 -14.64 8.99
C ALA A 131 -13.93 -13.97 7.82
N ASN A 132 -12.61 -13.76 7.93
CA ASN A 132 -11.81 -12.98 7.00
C ASN A 132 -10.69 -13.81 6.34
N PHE A 133 -11.02 -15.02 5.88
CA PHE A 133 -10.06 -15.99 5.33
C PHE A 133 -9.36 -15.56 4.02
N TYR A 134 -9.88 -14.54 3.34
CA TYR A 134 -9.25 -13.96 2.14
C TYR A 134 -8.14 -12.95 2.45
N ASP A 135 -8.01 -12.50 3.71
CA ASP A 135 -6.98 -11.54 4.09
C ASP A 135 -5.58 -12.12 3.87
N ARG A 136 -4.74 -11.36 3.16
CA ARG A 136 -3.39 -11.81 2.80
C ARG A 136 -2.34 -11.44 3.85
N MET A 137 -2.48 -10.29 4.48
CA MET A 137 -1.51 -9.75 5.45
C MET A 137 -2.25 -9.02 6.58
N PRO A 138 -2.98 -9.70 7.49
CA PRO A 138 -3.82 -9.02 8.46
C PRO A 138 -3.00 -8.23 9.49
N ILE A 139 -3.20 -6.92 9.55
CA ILE A 139 -2.57 -6.03 10.55
C ILE A 139 -3.69 -5.30 11.28
N ILE A 140 -3.92 -5.71 12.52
CA ILE A 140 -5.16 -5.41 13.24
C ILE A 140 -5.00 -4.17 14.10
N THR A 141 -5.95 -3.24 14.00
CA THR A 141 -5.98 -2.04 14.84
C THR A 141 -6.24 -2.41 16.31
N PRO A 142 -5.56 -1.79 17.27
CA PRO A 142 -5.66 -2.19 18.68
C PRO A 142 -6.93 -1.70 19.38
N ALA A 143 -7.52 -0.60 18.92
CA ALA A 143 -8.73 -0.02 19.52
C ALA A 143 -9.98 -0.79 19.09
N TYR A 144 -10.94 -0.94 20.00
CA TYR A 144 -12.24 -1.50 19.69
C TYR A 144 -13.11 -0.48 18.92
N PRO A 145 -13.90 -0.94 17.91
CA PRO A 145 -13.85 -2.27 17.30
C PRO A 145 -12.61 -2.48 16.45
N ALA A 146 -11.92 -3.60 16.66
CA ALA A 146 -10.68 -3.92 15.95
C ALA A 146 -10.96 -4.24 14.48
N MET A 147 -10.15 -3.71 13.56
CA MET A 147 -10.31 -3.85 12.12
C MET A 147 -8.98 -4.21 11.45
N ASN A 148 -9.04 -4.85 10.29
CA ASN A 148 -7.85 -5.08 9.47
C ASN A 148 -7.47 -3.80 8.69
N SER A 149 -6.33 -3.20 9.04
CA SER A 149 -5.79 -2.01 8.38
C SER A 149 -5.23 -2.26 6.98
N THR A 150 -5.07 -3.53 6.58
CA THR A 150 -4.46 -3.97 5.32
C THR A 150 -5.38 -4.90 4.51
N HIS A 151 -6.70 -4.71 4.62
CA HIS A 151 -7.71 -5.44 3.84
C HIS A 151 -7.57 -5.27 2.31
N ASN A 152 -6.83 -4.26 1.84
CA ASN A 152 -6.56 -4.04 0.42
C ASN A 152 -5.34 -4.81 -0.11
N VAL A 153 -4.56 -5.51 0.73
CA VAL A 153 -3.38 -6.25 0.28
C VAL A 153 -3.80 -7.45 -0.57
N SER A 154 -3.31 -7.50 -1.81
CA SER A 154 -3.53 -8.59 -2.75
C SER A 154 -2.37 -9.60 -2.74
N ILE A 155 -2.46 -10.66 -3.55
CA ILE A 155 -1.36 -11.63 -3.66
C ILE A 155 -0.13 -10.95 -4.26
N SER A 156 -0.32 -10.10 -5.28
CA SER A 156 0.79 -9.40 -5.93
C SER A 156 1.47 -8.40 -5.01
N THR A 157 0.70 -7.58 -4.31
CA THR A 157 1.30 -6.56 -3.44
C THR A 157 1.96 -7.21 -2.23
N LEU A 158 1.38 -8.28 -1.68
CA LEU A 158 2.04 -9.08 -0.64
C LEU A 158 3.39 -9.62 -1.10
N ARG A 159 3.47 -10.20 -2.32
CA ARG A 159 4.74 -10.69 -2.88
C ARG A 159 5.80 -9.59 -2.91
N VAL A 160 5.44 -8.39 -3.36
CA VAL A 160 6.35 -7.24 -3.46
C VAL A 160 6.79 -6.77 -2.07
N ILE A 161 5.87 -6.69 -1.11
CA ILE A 161 6.17 -6.35 0.29
C ILE A 161 7.18 -7.35 0.88
N LEU A 162 6.93 -8.65 0.71
CA LEU A 162 7.82 -9.70 1.23
C LEU A 162 9.19 -9.68 0.55
N ALA A 163 9.24 -9.41 -0.76
CA ALA A 163 10.51 -9.28 -1.48
C ALA A 163 11.34 -8.09 -0.96
N GLU A 164 10.72 -6.94 -0.70
CA GLU A 164 11.41 -5.77 -0.15
C GLU A 164 11.80 -5.96 1.32
N LEU A 165 10.97 -6.62 2.14
CA LEU A 165 11.35 -7.02 3.51
C LEU A 165 12.55 -7.96 3.51
N LYS A 166 12.57 -8.95 2.61
CA LYS A 166 13.70 -9.86 2.46
C LYS A 166 14.96 -9.13 2.00
N ARG A 167 14.85 -8.28 0.97
CA ARG A 167 15.96 -7.43 0.50
C ARG A 167 16.54 -6.60 1.65
N ALA A 168 15.69 -5.92 2.41
CA ALA A 168 16.13 -5.08 3.53
C ALA A 168 16.78 -5.90 4.65
N ASN A 169 16.26 -7.09 4.94
CA ASN A 169 16.87 -8.01 5.91
C ASN A 169 18.27 -8.47 5.45
N GLU A 170 18.45 -8.77 4.16
CA GLU A 170 19.76 -9.11 3.59
C GLU A 170 20.77 -7.96 3.71
N ILE A 171 20.34 -6.73 3.41
CA ILE A 171 21.17 -5.52 3.56
C ILE A 171 21.58 -5.31 5.04
N CYS A 172 20.70 -5.61 5.98
CA CYS A 172 20.95 -5.50 7.42
C CYS A 172 21.59 -6.75 8.07
N LYS A 173 22.07 -7.72 7.28
CA LYS A 173 22.79 -8.89 7.81
C LYS A 173 24.10 -8.56 8.54
N PRO A 174 24.94 -7.62 8.06
CA PRO A 174 26.20 -7.29 8.72
C PRO A 174 26.01 -6.98 10.22
N GLN A 175 27.03 -7.29 11.01
CA GLN A 175 26.95 -7.10 12.46
C GLN A 175 26.93 -5.60 12.84
N ILE A 176 27.68 -4.79 12.10
CA ILE A 176 27.78 -3.34 12.26
C ILE A 176 26.95 -2.67 11.17
N ILE A 177 26.03 -1.79 11.58
CA ILE A 177 25.23 -0.98 10.65
C ILE A 177 25.97 0.34 10.39
N THR A 178 26.40 0.55 9.15
CA THR A 178 27.09 1.76 8.70
C THR A 178 26.13 2.74 8.03
N GLU A 179 26.60 3.97 7.77
CA GLU A 179 25.82 4.95 7.00
C GLU A 179 25.45 4.45 5.60
N ASP A 180 26.33 3.70 4.95
CA ASP A 180 26.09 3.12 3.62
C ASP A 180 24.91 2.15 3.62
N ILE A 181 24.75 1.35 4.68
CA ILE A 181 23.59 0.47 4.84
C ILE A 181 22.29 1.28 4.89
N TRP A 182 22.27 2.39 5.64
CA TRP A 182 21.10 3.27 5.70
C TRP A 182 20.78 3.89 4.33
N ARG A 183 21.80 4.33 3.59
CA ARG A 183 21.68 4.87 2.23
C ARG A 183 21.17 3.81 1.25
N GLU A 184 21.66 2.58 1.34
CA GLU A 184 21.23 1.47 0.49
C GLU A 184 19.76 1.09 0.74
N LEU A 185 19.34 1.02 2.00
CA LEU A 185 17.94 0.72 2.36
C LEU A 185 16.96 1.69 1.70
N ILE A 186 17.26 2.99 1.72
CA ILE A 186 16.41 4.05 1.18
C ILE A 186 16.67 4.37 -0.29
N THR A 187 17.51 3.58 -0.98
CA THR A 187 17.72 3.74 -2.42
C THR A 187 16.39 3.59 -3.15
N GLU A 188 16.15 4.47 -4.13
CA GLU A 188 14.90 4.47 -4.89
C GLU A 188 14.71 3.18 -5.69
N SER A 189 13.45 2.76 -5.80
CA SER A 189 13.10 1.61 -6.62
C SER A 189 13.32 1.92 -8.11
N ASP A 190 13.99 0.99 -8.79
CA ASP A 190 14.18 1.00 -10.24
C ASP A 190 12.95 0.48 -11.00
N PHE A 191 11.74 0.63 -10.47
CA PHE A 191 10.49 0.05 -11.01
C PHE A 191 10.35 0.14 -12.55
N PHE A 192 10.44 1.34 -13.12
CA PHE A 192 10.33 1.54 -14.58
C PHE A 192 11.51 0.96 -15.37
N LYS A 193 12.62 0.63 -14.69
CA LYS A 193 13.80 -0.03 -15.27
C LYS A 193 13.77 -1.56 -15.11
N SER A 194 13.12 -2.06 -14.07
CA SER A 194 13.14 -3.49 -13.70
C SER A 194 12.10 -4.33 -14.45
N HIS A 195 11.03 -3.70 -14.93
CA HIS A 195 9.94 -4.38 -15.62
C HIS A 195 9.94 -4.10 -17.13
N LYS A 196 9.54 -5.09 -17.93
CA LYS A 196 9.57 -5.00 -19.41
C LYS A 196 8.26 -4.52 -20.02
N ASN A 197 7.13 -4.84 -19.38
CA ASN A 197 5.79 -4.55 -19.88
C ASN A 197 4.99 -3.85 -18.80
N PHE A 198 4.13 -2.92 -19.22
CA PHE A 198 3.28 -2.14 -18.36
C PHE A 198 1.88 -2.00 -18.97
N ILE A 199 0.87 -1.88 -18.12
CA ILE A 199 -0.41 -1.30 -18.46
C ILE A 199 -0.39 0.15 -17.95
N GLN A 200 -0.56 1.10 -18.87
CA GLN A 200 -0.84 2.48 -18.54
C GLN A 200 -2.36 2.65 -18.45
N VAL A 201 -2.84 3.08 -17.28
CA VAL A 201 -4.21 3.55 -17.10
C VAL A 201 -4.17 5.07 -17.18
N ARG A 202 -4.63 5.65 -18.28
CA ARG A 202 -4.72 7.10 -18.48
C ARG A 202 -6.15 7.55 -18.23
N CYS A 203 -6.35 8.45 -17.28
CA CYS A 203 -7.61 9.17 -17.13
C CYS A 203 -7.42 10.65 -17.44
N SER A 204 -8.41 11.27 -18.06
CA SER A 204 -8.37 12.65 -18.51
C SER A 204 -9.69 13.37 -18.34
N SER A 205 -9.63 14.69 -18.25
CA SER A 205 -10.78 15.60 -18.36
C SER A 205 -10.35 16.98 -18.84
N MET A 206 -11.34 17.83 -19.16
CA MET A 206 -11.09 19.20 -19.65
C MET A 206 -10.92 20.20 -18.52
N SER A 207 -11.54 19.96 -17.37
CA SER A 207 -11.41 20.79 -16.16
C SER A 207 -10.45 20.18 -15.13
N ALA A 208 -9.73 21.05 -14.40
CA ALA A 208 -8.85 20.62 -13.31
C ALA A 208 -9.62 20.00 -12.14
N ASP A 209 -10.82 20.50 -11.86
CA ASP A 209 -11.69 20.02 -10.78
C ASP A 209 -12.29 18.65 -11.13
N HIS A 210 -12.77 18.51 -12.37
CA HIS A 210 -13.20 17.22 -12.89
C HIS A 210 -12.06 16.20 -12.84
N GLN A 211 -10.83 16.61 -13.21
CA GLN A 211 -9.70 15.70 -13.24
C GLN A 211 -9.34 15.22 -11.84
N GLN A 212 -9.45 16.07 -10.82
CA GLN A 212 -9.17 15.71 -9.44
C GLN A 212 -10.15 14.63 -8.95
N ILE A 213 -11.45 14.84 -9.20
CA ILE A 213 -12.51 13.89 -8.84
C ILE A 213 -12.35 12.58 -9.61
N TRP A 214 -12.13 12.68 -10.93
CA TRP A 214 -11.98 11.53 -11.81
C TRP A 214 -10.75 10.70 -11.51
N CYS A 215 -9.61 11.35 -11.27
CA CYS A 215 -8.37 10.69 -10.84
C CYS A 215 -8.59 9.90 -9.54
N GLY A 216 -9.27 10.48 -8.54
CA GLY A 216 -9.59 9.78 -7.29
C GLY A 216 -10.53 8.58 -7.48
N TRP A 217 -11.56 8.73 -8.34
CA TRP A 217 -12.46 7.64 -8.70
C TRP A 217 -11.72 6.47 -9.36
N ILE A 218 -10.79 6.75 -10.27
CA ILE A 218 -9.96 5.73 -10.92
C ILE A 218 -8.96 5.11 -9.94
N GLU A 219 -8.26 5.94 -9.15
CA GLU A 219 -7.25 5.48 -8.20
C GLU A 219 -7.83 4.48 -7.19
N SER A 220 -9.01 4.79 -6.63
CA SER A 220 -9.74 3.90 -5.70
C SER A 220 -10.15 2.55 -6.29
N ARG A 221 -10.12 2.41 -7.63
CA ARG A 221 -10.49 1.18 -8.34
C ARG A 221 -9.31 0.44 -8.94
N LEU A 222 -8.12 1.05 -9.02
CA LEU A 222 -6.92 0.42 -9.62
C LEU A 222 -6.59 -0.94 -9.01
N ARG A 223 -6.84 -1.12 -7.71
CA ARG A 223 -6.67 -2.43 -7.06
C ARG A 223 -7.48 -3.54 -7.74
N ARG A 224 -8.67 -3.23 -8.27
CA ARG A 224 -9.50 -4.21 -8.99
C ARG A 224 -8.84 -4.67 -10.28
N LEU A 225 -8.14 -3.78 -11.00
CA LEU A 225 -7.35 -4.16 -12.17
C LEU A 225 -6.22 -5.11 -11.75
N VAL A 226 -5.49 -4.79 -10.68
CA VAL A 226 -4.40 -5.64 -10.17
C VAL A 226 -4.92 -7.03 -9.83
N MET A 227 -6.05 -7.12 -9.13
CA MET A 227 -6.68 -8.41 -8.79
C MET A 227 -7.14 -9.18 -10.03
N ALA A 228 -7.76 -8.51 -11.01
CA ALA A 228 -8.18 -9.17 -12.25
C ALA A 228 -6.98 -9.68 -13.08
N LEU A 229 -5.83 -9.01 -13.01
CA LEU A 229 -4.59 -9.45 -13.63
C LEU A 229 -3.91 -10.60 -12.87
N GLU A 230 -4.09 -10.70 -11.55
CA GLU A 230 -3.61 -11.82 -10.74
C GLU A 230 -4.25 -13.16 -11.13
N ASP A 231 -5.49 -13.12 -11.61
CA ASP A 231 -6.21 -14.31 -12.08
C ASP A 231 -5.68 -14.80 -13.44
N ALA A 232 -4.91 -13.98 -14.16
CA ALA A 232 -4.30 -14.40 -15.42
C ALA A 232 -3.10 -15.31 -15.13
N ALA A 233 -3.18 -16.55 -15.62
CA ALA A 233 -2.10 -17.52 -15.44
C ALA A 233 -0.75 -16.96 -15.93
N PHE A 234 0.31 -17.25 -15.17
CA PHE A 234 1.68 -16.84 -15.47
C PHE A 234 1.96 -15.33 -15.44
N LEU A 235 0.99 -14.50 -15.02
CA LEU A 235 1.17 -13.06 -14.93
C LEU A 235 1.39 -12.61 -13.48
N GLU A 236 2.36 -11.73 -13.31
CA GLU A 236 2.61 -11.02 -12.08
C GLU A 236 2.35 -9.53 -12.30
N ALA A 237 1.25 -9.03 -11.76
CA ALA A 237 0.96 -7.60 -11.75
C ALA A 237 1.73 -6.90 -10.62
N VAL A 238 2.28 -5.72 -10.85
CA VAL A 238 2.88 -4.89 -9.79
C VAL A 238 2.42 -3.44 -9.97
N PRO A 239 1.50 -2.93 -9.14
CA PRO A 239 1.04 -1.56 -9.26
C PRO A 239 2.09 -0.55 -8.78
N PHE A 240 2.23 0.57 -9.50
CA PHE A 240 2.98 1.72 -9.04
C PHE A 240 2.10 2.61 -8.15
N PRO A 241 2.54 3.03 -6.96
CA PRO A 241 1.68 3.68 -5.95
C PRO A 241 1.30 5.13 -6.22
N ARG A 242 1.74 5.74 -7.33
CA ARG A 242 1.53 7.16 -7.61
C ARG A 242 1.04 7.37 -9.03
N SER A 243 0.29 8.45 -9.25
CA SER A 243 -0.06 8.92 -10.58
C SER A 243 0.94 9.95 -11.10
N PHE A 244 1.00 10.09 -12.41
CA PHE A 244 1.78 11.11 -13.11
C PHE A 244 0.83 12.07 -13.81
N ARG A 245 0.77 13.31 -13.30
CA ARG A 245 -0.02 14.38 -13.93
C ARG A 245 0.73 14.94 -15.13
N HIS A 246 0.05 15.07 -16.26
CA HIS A 246 0.59 15.64 -17.50
C HIS A 246 -0.54 16.27 -18.33
N LYS A 247 -0.19 16.94 -19.43
CA LYS A 247 -1.16 17.51 -20.38
C LYS A 247 -0.94 16.91 -21.77
N THR A 248 -2.02 16.73 -22.53
CA THR A 248 -1.94 16.36 -23.95
C THR A 248 -1.72 17.58 -24.84
N ALA A 249 -1.43 17.35 -26.12
CA ALA A 249 -1.40 18.42 -27.12
C ALA A 249 -2.78 19.08 -27.33
N SER A 250 -3.88 18.34 -27.07
CA SER A 250 -5.25 18.88 -27.10
C SER A 250 -5.60 19.75 -25.88
N GLY A 251 -4.72 19.80 -24.86
CA GLY A 251 -4.94 20.57 -23.65
C GLY A 251 -5.64 19.81 -22.51
N GLU A 252 -6.01 18.54 -22.72
CA GLU A 252 -6.60 17.69 -21.68
C GLU A 252 -5.65 17.53 -20.49
N ILE A 253 -6.21 17.60 -19.29
CA ILE A 253 -5.47 17.36 -18.06
C ILE A 253 -5.54 15.86 -17.79
N CYS A 254 -4.38 15.21 -17.74
CA CYS A 254 -4.28 13.75 -17.63
C CYS A 254 -3.58 13.32 -16.34
N ASN A 255 -3.98 12.17 -15.82
CA ASN A 255 -3.23 11.40 -14.85
C ASN A 255 -2.98 10.00 -15.44
N SER A 256 -1.73 9.54 -15.34
CA SER A 256 -1.36 8.17 -15.72
C SER A 256 -0.93 7.36 -14.51
N PHE A 257 -1.51 6.17 -14.41
CA PHE A 257 -1.10 5.13 -13.47
C PHE A 257 -0.45 3.99 -14.24
N PHE A 258 0.43 3.25 -13.57
CA PHE A 258 1.16 2.15 -14.20
C PHE A 258 1.05 0.88 -13.36
N VAL A 259 0.79 -0.23 -14.04
CA VAL A 259 0.88 -1.58 -13.48
C VAL A 259 1.90 -2.35 -14.32
N ALA A 260 3.02 -2.73 -13.71
CA ALA A 260 3.99 -3.59 -14.37
C ALA A 260 3.43 -5.01 -14.52
N MET A 261 3.85 -5.68 -15.59
CA MET A 261 3.43 -7.02 -15.98
C MET A 261 4.66 -7.88 -16.20
N ASP A 262 4.96 -8.76 -15.24
CA ASP A 262 6.03 -9.73 -15.37
C ASP A 262 5.46 -11.10 -15.73
N ILE A 263 6.03 -11.72 -16.76
CA ILE A 263 5.60 -13.02 -17.26
C ILE A 263 6.47 -14.11 -16.66
N LYS A 264 5.86 -14.99 -15.87
CA LYS A 264 6.51 -16.20 -15.35
C LYS A 264 6.47 -17.31 -16.37
N LEU A 265 7.58 -17.48 -17.09
CA LEU A 265 7.70 -18.58 -18.05
C LEU A 265 7.60 -19.93 -17.32
N PRO A 266 6.73 -20.84 -17.78
CA PRO A 266 6.68 -22.18 -17.24
C PRO A 266 7.98 -22.93 -17.53
N LYS A 267 8.39 -23.81 -16.61
CA LYS A 267 9.62 -24.62 -16.73
C LYS A 267 9.64 -25.52 -17.98
N THR A 268 8.48 -25.74 -18.59
CA THR A 268 8.28 -26.57 -19.79
C THR A 268 8.72 -25.89 -21.10
N GLY A 269 9.15 -24.62 -21.07
CA GLY A 269 9.63 -23.90 -22.26
C GLY A 269 8.53 -23.38 -23.19
N LEU A 270 7.25 -23.66 -22.88
CA LEU A 270 6.10 -23.07 -23.58
C LEU A 270 6.07 -21.56 -23.37
N LYS A 271 5.91 -20.79 -24.44
CA LYS A 271 5.61 -19.35 -24.35
C LYS A 271 4.12 -19.19 -24.04
N PRO A 272 3.72 -18.81 -22.82
CA PRO A 272 2.31 -18.64 -22.51
C PRO A 272 1.76 -17.46 -23.29
N GLN A 273 0.66 -17.68 -24.02
CA GLN A 273 -0.12 -16.58 -24.56
C GLN A 273 -0.99 -16.02 -23.44
N ILE A 274 -0.58 -14.88 -22.88
CA ILE A 274 -1.31 -14.24 -21.79
C ILE A 274 -2.36 -13.33 -22.38
N ASN A 275 -3.62 -13.68 -22.18
CA ASN A 275 -4.76 -12.84 -22.55
C ASN A 275 -5.24 -12.05 -21.33
N ILE A 276 -5.06 -10.73 -21.38
CA ILE A 276 -5.52 -9.79 -20.34
C ILE A 276 -6.80 -9.05 -20.71
N SER A 277 -7.40 -9.30 -21.88
CA SER A 277 -8.57 -8.56 -22.38
C SER A 277 -9.72 -8.59 -21.38
N ARG A 278 -10.00 -9.76 -20.79
CA ARG A 278 -11.02 -9.91 -19.74
C ARG A 278 -10.77 -8.99 -18.55
N ALA A 279 -9.54 -8.88 -18.08
CA ALA A 279 -9.19 -8.02 -16.93
C ALA A 279 -9.36 -6.53 -17.29
N VAL A 280 -8.97 -6.14 -18.50
CA VAL A 280 -9.12 -4.78 -19.03
C VAL A 280 -10.60 -4.41 -19.18
N GLU A 281 -11.39 -5.26 -19.82
CA GLU A 281 -12.83 -5.06 -20.05
C GLU A 281 -13.60 -4.97 -18.72
N GLN A 282 -13.31 -5.87 -17.77
CA GLN A 282 -13.91 -5.81 -16.44
C GLN A 282 -13.56 -4.50 -15.73
N PHE A 283 -12.29 -4.08 -15.77
CA PHE A 283 -11.88 -2.84 -15.15
C PHE A 283 -12.55 -1.62 -15.79
N LEU A 284 -12.58 -1.53 -17.12
CA LEU A 284 -13.25 -0.46 -17.86
C LEU A 284 -14.75 -0.40 -17.55
N SER A 285 -15.41 -1.56 -17.47
CA SER A 285 -16.82 -1.67 -17.06
C SER A 285 -17.03 -1.09 -15.66
N PHE A 286 -16.16 -1.40 -14.70
CA PHE A 286 -16.24 -0.82 -13.35
C PHE A 286 -15.91 0.67 -13.30
N ALA A 287 -14.92 1.12 -14.07
CA ALA A 287 -14.49 2.51 -14.10
C ALA A 287 -15.57 3.42 -14.70
N ASN A 288 -16.24 2.97 -15.77
CA ASN A 288 -17.29 3.71 -16.48
C ASN A 288 -18.70 3.52 -15.90
N LYS A 289 -18.84 2.92 -14.71
CA LYS A 289 -20.15 2.87 -14.05
C LYS A 289 -20.70 4.29 -13.85
N PRO A 290 -21.97 4.55 -14.21
CA PRO A 290 -22.61 5.83 -13.92
C PRO A 290 -22.60 6.13 -12.42
N TRP A 291 -22.35 7.39 -12.08
CA TRP A 291 -22.39 7.92 -10.73
C TRP A 291 -22.56 9.45 -10.79
N ASP A 292 -23.01 10.05 -9.70
CA ASP A 292 -23.52 11.43 -9.70
C ASP A 292 -22.51 12.50 -10.14
N GLN A 293 -21.20 12.26 -9.97
CA GLN A 293 -20.15 13.21 -10.34
C GLN A 293 -19.47 12.87 -11.68
N ARG A 294 -19.97 11.88 -12.45
CA ARG A 294 -19.46 11.56 -13.79
C ARG A 294 -19.93 12.60 -14.79
N THR A 295 -19.00 13.27 -15.46
CA THR A 295 -19.28 14.22 -16.53
C THR A 295 -18.80 13.68 -17.88
N GLU A 296 -19.36 14.12 -19.00
CA GLU A 296 -19.05 13.59 -20.34
C GLU A 296 -17.56 13.76 -20.73
N ASP A 297 -16.90 14.79 -20.22
CA ASP A 297 -15.48 15.07 -20.50
C ASP A 297 -14.50 14.16 -19.76
N MET A 298 -14.97 13.36 -18.80
CA MET A 298 -14.12 12.37 -18.13
C MET A 298 -13.87 11.16 -19.04
N GLU A 299 -12.62 10.87 -19.34
CA GLU A 299 -12.25 9.74 -20.20
C GLU A 299 -11.27 8.80 -19.50
N ILE A 300 -11.29 7.52 -19.88
CA ILE A 300 -10.32 6.52 -19.42
C ILE A 300 -9.87 5.64 -20.59
N ASN A 301 -8.57 5.41 -20.65
CA ASN A 301 -7.93 4.57 -21.65
C ASN A 301 -6.91 3.65 -20.97
N LEU A 302 -6.83 2.39 -21.42
CA LEU A 302 -5.84 1.42 -20.97
C LEU A 302 -4.97 1.00 -22.14
N ASN A 303 -3.66 1.25 -22.03
CA ASN A 303 -2.70 0.95 -23.07
C ASN A 303 -1.63 -0.02 -22.57
N HIS A 304 -1.33 -1.04 -23.36
CA HIS A 304 -0.10 -1.81 -23.16
C HIS A 304 1.09 -0.98 -23.64
N ILE A 305 2.11 -0.86 -22.80
CA ILE A 305 3.34 -0.13 -23.12
C ILE A 305 4.54 -0.98 -22.71
N THR A 306 5.47 -1.16 -23.64
CA THR A 306 6.78 -1.75 -23.35
C THR A 306 7.68 -0.73 -22.67
N GLN A 307 8.63 -1.19 -21.87
CA GLN A 307 9.63 -0.34 -21.20
C GLN A 307 10.29 0.72 -22.11
N SER A 308 10.66 0.35 -23.35
CA SER A 308 11.30 1.26 -24.30
C SER A 308 10.39 2.38 -24.82
N HIS A 309 9.09 2.24 -24.63
CA HIS A 309 8.06 3.20 -25.05
C HIS A 309 7.41 3.92 -23.86
N LEU A 310 7.94 3.74 -22.64
CA LEU A 310 7.47 4.48 -21.48
C LEU A 310 7.60 6.00 -21.69
N PRO A 311 6.58 6.80 -21.34
CA PRO A 311 6.66 8.25 -21.44
C PRO A 311 7.78 8.82 -20.58
N ASP A 312 8.43 9.88 -21.04
CA ASP A 312 9.60 10.44 -20.36
C ASP A 312 9.27 11.01 -18.97
N PHE A 313 8.03 11.45 -18.76
CA PHE A 313 7.55 11.97 -17.47
C PHE A 313 7.59 10.96 -16.32
N VAL A 314 7.78 9.66 -16.59
CA VAL A 314 7.92 8.64 -15.53
C VAL A 314 9.31 8.63 -14.91
N TYR A 315 10.30 9.21 -15.58
CA TYR A 315 11.68 9.32 -15.11
C TYR A 315 11.91 10.68 -14.45
N LYS A 316 12.75 10.70 -13.41
CA LYS A 316 13.20 11.96 -12.80
C LYS A 316 13.85 12.85 -13.86
N ASP A 317 13.53 14.14 -13.81
CA ASP A 317 13.98 15.17 -14.74
C ASP A 317 13.61 14.92 -16.21
N GLY A 318 12.65 14.02 -16.48
CA GLY A 318 12.24 13.67 -17.84
C GLY A 318 13.32 12.97 -18.67
N LYS A 319 14.42 12.52 -18.05
CA LYS A 319 15.54 11.90 -18.76
C LYS A 319 15.53 10.40 -18.58
N ARG A 320 15.39 9.69 -19.69
CA ARG A 320 15.61 8.23 -19.72
C ARG A 320 17.05 7.94 -19.27
N PRO A 321 17.27 6.95 -18.38
CA PRO A 321 18.61 6.50 -18.04
C PRO A 321 19.33 6.07 -19.32
N THR A 322 20.52 6.61 -19.57
CA THR A 322 21.37 6.15 -20.66
C THR A 322 21.68 4.67 -20.44
N LYS A 323 21.38 3.82 -21.44
CA LYS A 323 21.79 2.41 -21.40
C LYS A 323 23.31 2.38 -21.29
N GLN A 324 23.84 2.09 -20.11
CA GLN A 324 25.25 1.71 -19.99
C GLN A 324 25.40 0.43 -20.81
N LYS A 325 26.07 0.52 -21.96
CA LYS A 325 26.51 -0.66 -22.71
C LYS A 325 27.30 -1.50 -21.72
N LYS A 326 26.81 -2.70 -21.39
CA LYS A 326 27.64 -3.71 -20.70
C LYS A 326 28.92 -3.82 -21.53
N LYS A 327 30.05 -3.41 -20.95
CA LYS A 327 31.36 -3.75 -21.53
C LYS A 327 31.38 -5.27 -21.62
N LYS A 328 31.51 -5.76 -22.85
CA LYS A 328 31.68 -7.19 -23.14
C LYS A 328 32.96 -7.69 -22.49
#